data_AF-A0A8R1I175-F1
#
_entry.id   AF-A0A8R1I175-F1
#
_cell.length_a   1.000
_cell.length_b   1.000
_cell.length_c   1.000
_cell.angle_alpha   90.00
_cell.angle_beta   90.00
_cell.angle_gamma   90.00
#
_symmetry.space_group_name_H-M   'P 1'
#
loop_
_entity.id
_entity.type
_entity.pdbx_description
1 polymer ?
#
loop_
_entity_poly.entity_id
_entity_poly.type
_entity_poly.pdbx_seq_one_letter_code
_entity_poly.pdbx_strand_id
1 'polypeptide(L)'
;MISKFNIAVILLFHSCLAYDFIRDSLKVINQDSDPCNDFYRHACPLGHYESLARTKFASLEQEFLIQRSPRIWQNLAIQKAVENVKIGEVPESSLEYIVQYFKNRCEQKKNTTSILKKIEELVLKSKTKECRTEYCLTILADDTNCLRSASFLKKRLQKNVQLSKRKINISISAFEDFIMLRNIEIGGISFLLGSNVLEGVDQVKTFIQDMIQILSDWIEQTPWLKNYDMKNYVQRLTSEIKHVDDIAIALENDLDELMREEINFLKCLHEVGDDGELFCLLYLREFMPEYYDLKYHSNMNAFNDHPEVGFGYPLYHVAKNSEMSSKLGFVGWIVGHEIAHTLIEDPNSSELMPVFSTEAIQCIQDQYNATCEEFREESCIVADHQIDENGADVLGAQLAYKLLENYYGEKAKDEYIKLNKLSITHQQMFFYAAAYTYCSGQKNAVYLGDPHNAGNVRINALAQLPAFQEAFQCKPDSRMMKTVKKQCNIYGKDAPNQR
;
A
#
# COMPACT_ATOMS: atom_id res chain seq x y z
N MET A 1 45.56 45.28 6.22
CA MET A 1 44.20 44.95 6.69
C MET A 1 43.46 44.31 5.53
N ILE A 2 42.99 43.07 5.75
CA ILE A 2 41.95 42.32 5.00
C ILE A 2 42.39 41.87 3.58
N SER A 3 43.12 40.75 3.44
CA SER A 3 42.63 39.35 3.43
C SER A 3 41.73 39.01 2.23
N LYS A 4 42.36 38.48 1.16
CA LYS A 4 41.68 37.73 0.09
C LYS A 4 41.52 36.28 0.58
N PHE A 5 40.32 35.91 1.01
CA PHE A 5 40.00 34.51 1.28
C PHE A 5 39.61 33.83 -0.03
N ASN A 6 40.49 32.96 -0.51
CA ASN A 6 40.15 31.86 -1.39
C ASN A 6 39.14 30.97 -0.67
N ILE A 7 37.90 30.89 -1.16
CA ILE A 7 37.03 29.76 -0.85
C ILE A 7 37.19 28.81 -2.02
N ALA A 8 38.16 27.90 -1.88
CA ALA A 8 38.17 26.66 -2.62
C ALA A 8 36.91 25.88 -2.19
N VAL A 9 35.96 25.76 -3.11
CA VAL A 9 34.85 24.82 -2.97
C VAL A 9 35.47 23.43 -2.98
N ILE A 10 35.64 22.86 -1.80
CA ILE A 10 35.96 21.45 -1.62
C ILE A 10 34.69 20.68 -2.01
N LEU A 11 34.52 20.41 -3.30
CA LEU A 11 33.69 19.32 -3.79
C LEU A 11 34.44 18.02 -3.43
N LEU A 12 34.24 17.57 -2.19
CA LEU A 12 34.51 16.19 -1.84
C LEU A 12 33.55 15.34 -2.68
N PHE A 13 34.05 14.85 -3.81
CA PHE A 13 33.55 13.65 -4.46
C PHE A 13 33.70 12.49 -3.46
N HIS A 14 32.78 12.40 -2.49
CA HIS A 14 32.42 11.11 -1.96
C HIS A 14 31.79 10.38 -3.15
N SER A 15 32.42 9.29 -3.58
CA SER A 15 31.79 8.27 -4.40
C SER A 15 30.35 8.11 -3.91
N CYS A 16 29.39 8.50 -4.75
CA CYS A 16 27.96 8.48 -4.42
C CYS A 16 27.51 7.01 -4.39
N LEU A 17 27.91 6.28 -3.35
CA LEU A 17 27.33 4.98 -3.03
C LEU A 17 25.89 5.27 -2.65
N ALA A 18 24.96 4.67 -3.39
CA ALA A 18 23.54 4.77 -3.07
C ALA A 18 23.30 4.36 -1.61
N TYR A 19 22.40 5.06 -0.93
CA TYR A 19 22.12 4.84 0.49
C TYR A 19 21.61 3.40 0.71
N ASP A 20 22.34 2.61 1.47
CA ASP A 20 21.96 1.25 1.89
C ASP A 20 21.33 1.31 3.29
N PHE A 21 20.00 1.21 3.33
CA PHE A 21 19.21 1.26 4.57
C PHE A 21 19.57 0.12 5.53
N ILE A 22 19.79 -1.09 5.01
CA ILE A 22 20.05 -2.27 5.83
C ILE A 22 21.43 -2.16 6.48
N ARG A 23 22.43 -1.76 5.71
CA ARG A 23 23.78 -1.53 6.22
C ARG A 23 23.84 -0.36 7.21
N ASP A 24 23.08 0.71 7.00
CA ASP A 24 22.96 1.80 7.99
C ASP A 24 22.33 1.32 9.30
N SER A 25 21.33 0.43 9.20
CA SER A 25 20.59 -0.12 10.34
C SER A 25 21.44 -1.04 11.23
N LEU A 26 22.52 -1.65 10.73
CA LEU A 26 23.49 -2.41 11.55
C LEU A 26 24.07 -1.57 12.71
N LYS A 27 24.06 -0.24 12.62
CA LYS A 27 24.54 0.66 13.67
C LYS A 27 23.69 0.62 14.94
N VAL A 28 22.44 0.14 14.87
CA VAL A 28 21.56 0.07 16.04
C VAL A 28 21.68 -1.24 16.82
N ILE A 29 22.33 -2.28 16.28
CA ILE A 29 22.45 -3.59 16.95
C ILE A 29 23.10 -3.43 18.33
N ASN A 30 22.52 -4.10 19.33
CA ASN A 30 23.15 -4.23 20.64
C ASN A 30 24.25 -5.32 20.60
N GLN A 31 25.48 -4.91 20.34
CA GLN A 31 26.64 -5.81 20.22
C GLN A 31 27.04 -6.50 21.54
N ASP A 32 26.45 -6.10 22.67
CA ASP A 32 26.72 -6.67 23.99
C ASP A 32 25.64 -7.67 24.45
N SER A 33 24.57 -7.87 23.68
CA SER A 33 23.55 -8.87 23.97
C SER A 33 23.71 -10.13 23.11
N ASP A 34 23.23 -11.26 23.65
CA ASP A 34 23.22 -12.56 22.96
C ASP A 34 21.95 -12.70 22.09
N PRO A 35 22.07 -12.89 20.77
CA PRO A 35 20.93 -13.09 19.88
C PRO A 35 20.10 -14.34 20.22
N CYS A 36 20.67 -15.33 20.91
CA CYS A 36 19.97 -16.54 21.34
C CYS A 36 19.08 -16.33 22.57
N ASN A 37 19.20 -15.18 23.25
CA ASN A 37 18.36 -14.82 24.38
C ASN A 37 17.11 -14.03 23.96
N ASP A 38 17.25 -13.09 23.03
CA ASP A 38 16.15 -12.32 22.44
C ASP A 38 16.64 -11.67 21.14
N PHE A 39 16.36 -12.32 20.02
CA PHE A 39 16.90 -11.89 18.73
C PHE A 39 16.39 -10.51 18.32
N TYR A 40 15.08 -10.29 18.41
CA TYR A 40 14.48 -9.01 18.09
C TYR A 40 15.10 -7.89 18.92
N ARG A 41 15.23 -8.03 20.24
CA ARG A 41 15.83 -6.96 21.06
C ARG A 41 17.33 -6.82 20.91
N HIS A 42 18.02 -7.86 20.48
CA HIS A 42 19.41 -7.76 20.05
C HIS A 42 19.56 -6.92 18.77
N ALA A 43 18.72 -7.17 17.75
CA ALA A 43 18.73 -6.43 16.49
C ALA A 43 18.11 -5.02 16.60
N CYS A 44 17.09 -4.86 17.46
CA CYS A 44 16.23 -3.69 17.62
C CYS A 44 16.14 -3.27 19.11
N PRO A 45 17.22 -2.71 19.69
CA PRO A 45 17.18 -2.28 21.08
C PRO A 45 16.21 -1.11 21.29
N LEU A 46 15.71 -0.98 22.52
CA LEU A 46 14.87 0.16 22.90
C LEU A 46 15.64 1.48 22.73
N GLY A 47 14.95 2.53 22.30
CA GLY A 47 15.55 3.82 21.99
C GLY A 47 14.52 4.92 21.69
N HIS A 48 15.02 6.09 21.29
CA HIS A 48 14.20 7.28 21.01
C HIS A 48 13.71 7.36 19.55
N TYR A 49 13.32 6.24 18.95
CA TYR A 49 12.71 6.18 17.62
C TYR A 49 11.48 5.28 17.63
N GLU A 50 10.45 5.61 16.85
CA GLU A 50 9.23 4.81 16.78
C GLU A 50 9.41 3.60 15.87
N SER A 51 9.72 3.82 14.59
CA SER A 51 9.94 2.75 13.60
C SER A 51 11.15 3.09 12.74
N LEU A 52 12.15 2.20 12.72
CA LEU A 52 13.40 2.46 12.02
C LEU A 52 13.19 2.68 10.52
N ALA A 53 12.49 1.75 9.86
CA ALA A 53 12.20 1.84 8.43
C ALA A 53 11.29 3.03 8.10
N ARG A 54 10.17 3.19 8.83
CA ARG A 54 9.20 4.25 8.55
C ARG A 54 9.82 5.64 8.71
N THR A 55 10.57 5.87 9.78
CA THR A 55 11.23 7.17 10.01
C THR A 55 12.26 7.48 8.92
N LYS A 56 13.04 6.50 8.47
CA LYS A 56 14.09 6.71 7.46
C LYS A 56 13.54 6.95 6.06
N PHE A 57 12.50 6.23 5.65
CA PHE A 57 11.94 6.39 4.31
C PHE A 57 11.00 7.59 4.18
N ALA A 58 10.25 7.93 5.24
CA ALA A 58 9.38 9.11 5.24
C ALA A 58 10.15 10.41 4.97
N SER A 59 11.38 10.55 5.50
CA SER A 59 12.22 11.73 5.22
C SER A 59 12.63 11.84 3.76
N LEU A 60 12.94 10.71 3.10
CA LEU A 60 13.35 10.69 1.70
C LEU A 60 12.22 11.13 0.76
N GLU A 61 11.01 10.62 1.01
CA GLU A 61 9.83 11.00 0.21
C GLU A 61 9.49 12.49 0.41
N GLN A 62 9.50 12.97 1.65
CA GLN A 62 9.25 14.38 1.95
C GLN A 62 10.26 15.32 1.28
N GLU A 63 11.56 14.99 1.36
CA GLU A 63 12.61 15.77 0.70
C GLU A 63 12.39 15.86 -0.82
N PHE A 64 12.02 14.74 -1.46
CA PHE A 64 11.72 14.73 -2.89
C PHE A 64 10.49 15.57 -3.24
N LEU A 65 9.42 15.47 -2.45
CA LEU A 65 8.19 16.23 -2.66
C LEU A 65 8.46 17.75 -2.55
N ILE A 66 9.27 18.18 -1.59
CA ILE A 66 9.67 19.59 -1.40
C ILE A 66 10.52 20.09 -2.57
N GLN A 67 11.54 19.34 -2.98
CA GLN A 67 12.46 19.76 -4.05
C GLN A 67 11.78 19.95 -5.41
N ARG A 68 10.65 19.28 -5.64
CA ARG A 68 9.91 19.32 -6.92
C ARG A 68 8.60 20.12 -6.84
N SER A 69 8.46 21.01 -5.87
CA SER A 69 7.32 21.95 -5.76
C SER A 69 7.64 23.30 -6.43
N PRO A 70 6.70 23.95 -7.14
CA PRO A 70 5.30 23.55 -7.37
C PRO A 70 5.13 22.55 -8.52
N ARG A 71 4.16 21.64 -8.40
CA ARG A 71 3.77 20.72 -9.49
C ARG A 71 2.55 21.24 -10.23
N ILE A 72 2.50 20.99 -11.54
CA ILE A 72 1.42 21.50 -12.41
C ILE A 72 0.04 21.01 -11.95
N TRP A 73 -0.04 19.78 -11.45
CA TRP A 73 -1.27 19.16 -10.97
C TRP A 73 -1.73 19.61 -9.58
N GLN A 74 -0.97 20.46 -8.87
CA GLN A 74 -1.31 20.97 -7.53
C GLN A 74 -1.98 22.36 -7.54
N ASN A 75 -2.23 22.94 -8.72
CA ASN A 75 -2.75 24.31 -8.86
C ASN A 75 -3.96 24.39 -9.80
N LEU A 76 -4.84 23.39 -9.74
CA LEU A 76 -5.99 23.25 -10.63
C LEU A 76 -7.12 24.22 -10.24
N ALA A 77 -7.87 24.70 -11.24
CA ALA A 77 -9.02 25.56 -11.00
C ALA A 77 -10.13 24.81 -10.25
N ILE A 78 -10.35 23.53 -10.57
CA ILE A 78 -11.31 22.70 -9.85
C ILE A 78 -10.97 22.56 -8.36
N GLN A 79 -9.68 22.45 -8.02
CA GLN A 79 -9.22 22.38 -6.63
C GLN A 79 -9.53 23.68 -5.89
N LYS A 80 -9.19 24.83 -6.47
CA LYS A 80 -9.49 26.14 -5.88
C LYS A 80 -10.99 26.33 -5.68
N ALA A 81 -11.80 25.89 -6.65
CA ALA A 81 -13.25 25.97 -6.56
C ALA A 81 -13.81 25.15 -5.38
N VAL A 82 -13.26 23.95 -5.15
CA VAL A 82 -13.61 23.09 -3.99
C VAL A 82 -13.24 23.79 -2.68
N GLU A 83 -12.01 24.29 -2.57
CA GLU A 83 -11.50 25.01 -1.38
C GLU A 83 -12.31 26.28 -1.07
N ASN A 84 -12.86 26.95 -2.09
CA ASN A 84 -13.69 28.14 -1.93
C ASN A 84 -15.10 27.85 -1.40
N VAL A 85 -15.57 26.60 -1.41
CA VAL A 85 -16.94 26.27 -0.96
C VAL A 85 -17.03 26.31 0.56
N LYS A 86 -17.73 27.33 1.06
CA LYS A 86 -18.05 27.42 2.49
C LYS A 86 -19.34 26.65 2.79
N ILE A 87 -19.20 25.42 3.29
CA ILE A 87 -20.33 24.50 3.56
C ILE A 87 -21.43 25.13 4.44
N GLY A 88 -21.07 25.99 5.40
CA GLY A 88 -22.04 26.68 6.26
C GLY A 88 -22.81 27.85 5.59
N GLU A 89 -22.37 28.31 4.42
CA GLU A 89 -22.98 29.43 3.68
C GLU A 89 -23.82 28.96 2.48
N VAL A 90 -23.89 27.66 2.21
CA VAL A 90 -24.61 27.07 1.06
C VAL A 90 -25.79 26.19 1.52
N PRO A 91 -26.83 26.00 0.69
CA PRO A 91 -27.93 25.09 1.01
C PRO A 91 -27.45 23.65 1.25
N GLU A 92 -28.18 22.88 2.07
CA GLU A 92 -27.83 21.48 2.28
C GLU A 92 -28.05 20.64 1.01
N SER A 93 -29.12 20.91 0.27
CA SER A 93 -29.53 20.14 -0.91
C SER A 93 -28.93 20.68 -2.21
N SER A 94 -28.29 19.79 -2.99
CA SER A 94 -27.80 20.10 -4.33
C SER A 94 -28.93 20.56 -5.27
N LEU A 95 -30.11 19.93 -5.16
CA LEU A 95 -31.28 20.28 -5.96
C LEU A 95 -31.76 21.69 -5.65
N GLU A 96 -31.84 22.07 -4.37
CA GLU A 96 -32.28 23.40 -3.98
C GLU A 96 -31.31 24.48 -4.45
N TYR A 97 -30.01 24.22 -4.33
CA TYR A 97 -28.99 25.11 -4.87
C TYR A 97 -29.11 25.28 -6.39
N ILE A 98 -29.22 24.20 -7.17
CA ILE A 98 -29.34 24.26 -8.64
C ILE A 98 -30.56 25.08 -9.07
N VAL A 99 -31.70 24.87 -8.42
CA VAL A 99 -32.93 25.62 -8.71
C VAL A 99 -32.77 27.10 -8.36
N GLN A 100 -32.17 27.41 -7.21
CA GLN A 100 -31.94 28.79 -6.78
C GLN A 100 -30.95 29.50 -7.69
N TYR A 101 -29.90 28.80 -8.11
CA TYR A 101 -28.89 29.30 -9.05
C TYR A 101 -29.53 29.67 -10.40
N PHE A 102 -30.34 28.77 -10.97
CA PHE A 102 -31.12 29.06 -12.18
C PHE A 102 -32.04 30.29 -11.99
N LYS A 103 -32.80 30.33 -10.90
CA LYS A 103 -33.72 31.43 -10.58
C LYS A 103 -33.00 32.77 -10.53
N ASN A 104 -31.90 32.84 -9.79
CA ASN A 104 -31.11 34.07 -9.62
C ASN A 104 -30.57 34.57 -10.97
N ARG A 105 -30.07 33.67 -11.82
CA ARG A 105 -29.57 34.01 -13.16
C ARG A 105 -30.68 34.53 -14.07
N CYS A 106 -31.85 33.91 -14.02
CA CYS A 106 -33.04 34.39 -14.74
C CYS A 106 -33.44 35.80 -14.27
N GLU A 107 -33.47 36.07 -12.96
CA GLU A 107 -33.82 37.38 -12.39
C GLU A 107 -32.80 38.47 -12.78
N GLN A 108 -31.54 38.09 -12.91
CA GLN A 108 -30.46 38.95 -13.43
C GLN A 108 -30.52 39.14 -14.95
N LYS A 109 -31.47 38.52 -15.66
CA LYS A 109 -31.57 38.50 -17.13
C LYS A 109 -30.31 37.98 -17.81
N LYS A 110 -29.55 37.12 -17.13
CA LYS A 110 -28.41 36.39 -17.72
C LYS A 110 -28.96 35.22 -18.56
N ASN A 111 -28.22 34.80 -19.58
CA ASN A 111 -28.58 33.65 -20.40
C ASN A 111 -28.60 32.37 -19.54
N THR A 112 -29.76 31.72 -19.42
CA THR A 112 -29.94 30.47 -18.66
C THR A 112 -29.96 29.22 -19.51
N THR A 113 -29.92 29.33 -20.84
CA THR A 113 -30.01 28.18 -21.77
C THR A 113 -28.87 27.20 -21.53
N SER A 114 -27.63 27.67 -21.34
CA SER A 114 -26.48 26.81 -21.07
C SER A 114 -26.63 26.05 -19.74
N ILE A 115 -27.14 26.72 -18.70
CA ILE A 115 -27.41 26.11 -17.38
C ILE A 115 -28.45 25.02 -17.54
N LEU A 116 -29.57 25.32 -18.21
CA LEU A 116 -30.65 24.35 -18.41
C LEU A 116 -30.14 23.14 -19.19
N LYS A 117 -29.36 23.33 -20.26
CA LYS A 117 -28.76 22.23 -21.03
C LYS A 117 -27.87 21.33 -20.17
N LYS A 118 -27.05 21.90 -19.28
CA LYS A 118 -26.27 21.11 -18.32
C LYS A 118 -27.17 20.31 -17.37
N ILE A 119 -28.28 20.89 -16.93
CA ILE A 119 -29.25 20.17 -16.10
C ILE A 119 -29.94 19.04 -16.91
N GLU A 120 -30.22 19.24 -18.20
CA GLU A 120 -30.73 18.16 -19.06
C GLU A 120 -29.74 16.99 -19.11
N GLU A 121 -28.45 17.27 -19.30
CA GLU A 121 -27.37 16.27 -19.29
C GLU A 121 -27.31 15.52 -17.96
N LEU A 122 -27.46 16.21 -16.82
CA LEU A 122 -27.50 15.59 -15.49
C LEU A 122 -28.65 14.62 -15.33
N VAL A 123 -29.86 15.05 -15.69
CA VAL A 123 -31.06 14.23 -15.45
C VAL A 123 -31.09 13.03 -16.41
N LEU A 124 -30.58 13.19 -17.63
CA LEU A 124 -30.45 12.11 -18.61
C LEU A 124 -29.24 11.20 -18.36
N LYS A 125 -28.34 11.58 -17.44
CA LYS A 125 -27.01 10.96 -17.26
C LYS A 125 -26.28 10.75 -18.60
N SER A 126 -26.42 11.70 -19.51
CA SER A 126 -25.91 11.57 -20.87
C SER A 126 -25.60 12.93 -21.48
N LYS A 127 -24.50 13.01 -22.22
CA LYS A 127 -24.11 14.20 -22.99
C LYS A 127 -24.83 14.30 -24.35
N THR A 128 -25.92 13.56 -24.54
CA THR A 128 -26.70 13.56 -25.79
C THR A 128 -27.35 14.91 -26.06
N LYS A 129 -27.41 15.30 -27.34
CA LYS A 129 -28.03 16.58 -27.77
C LYS A 129 -29.56 16.56 -27.76
N GLU A 130 -30.17 15.38 -27.75
CA GLU A 130 -31.63 15.25 -27.80
C GLU A 130 -32.21 15.10 -26.40
N CYS A 131 -32.91 16.13 -25.95
CA CYS A 131 -33.75 16.05 -24.77
C CYS A 131 -35.01 15.22 -25.06
N ARG A 132 -35.56 14.54 -24.06
CA ARG A 132 -36.81 13.77 -24.20
C ARG A 132 -37.87 14.27 -23.24
N THR A 133 -39.05 14.60 -23.77
CA THR A 133 -40.27 14.93 -23.02
C THR A 133 -40.02 15.94 -21.88
N GLU A 134 -40.13 15.49 -20.63
CA GLU A 134 -39.99 16.32 -19.45
C GLU A 134 -38.55 16.72 -19.13
N TYR A 135 -37.57 16.12 -19.80
CA TYR A 135 -36.16 16.47 -19.71
C TYR A 135 -35.73 17.52 -20.73
N CYS A 136 -36.65 18.05 -21.55
CA CYS A 136 -36.44 19.26 -22.35
C CYS A 136 -36.67 20.49 -21.48
N LEU A 137 -35.62 20.94 -20.80
CA LEU A 137 -35.61 22.04 -19.84
C LEU A 137 -35.24 23.38 -20.48
N THR A 138 -34.54 23.39 -21.62
CA THR A 138 -34.10 24.62 -22.30
C THR A 138 -35.25 25.58 -22.66
N ILE A 139 -36.46 25.06 -22.90
CA ILE A 139 -37.69 25.86 -23.11
C ILE A 139 -38.02 26.79 -21.94
N LEU A 140 -37.51 26.49 -20.74
CA LEU A 140 -37.70 27.31 -19.55
C LEU A 140 -36.91 28.63 -19.59
N ALA A 141 -35.94 28.76 -20.50
CA ALA A 141 -35.21 30.01 -20.73
C ALA A 141 -36.10 31.11 -21.32
N ASP A 142 -37.15 30.74 -22.05
CA ASP A 142 -38.08 31.69 -22.69
C ASP A 142 -39.15 32.23 -21.71
N ASP A 143 -39.28 31.61 -20.52
CA ASP A 143 -40.23 32.04 -19.50
C ASP A 143 -39.67 33.23 -18.69
N THR A 144 -40.19 34.43 -18.98
CA THR A 144 -39.84 35.67 -18.28
C THR A 144 -40.26 35.69 -16.79
N ASN A 145 -41.11 34.77 -16.33
CA ASN A 145 -41.45 34.61 -14.93
C ASN A 145 -40.51 33.60 -14.26
N CYS A 146 -39.39 34.12 -13.71
CA CYS A 146 -38.34 33.31 -13.10
C CYS A 146 -38.83 32.46 -11.93
N LEU A 147 -39.80 32.93 -11.14
CA LEU A 147 -40.36 32.16 -10.03
C LEU A 147 -41.14 30.93 -10.53
N ARG A 148 -41.99 31.11 -11.54
CA ARG A 148 -42.75 30.02 -12.16
C ARG A 148 -41.81 29.03 -12.85
N SER A 149 -40.88 29.54 -13.64
CA SER A 149 -39.89 28.74 -14.35
C SER A 149 -39.05 27.88 -13.38
N ALA A 150 -38.55 28.49 -12.29
CA ALA A 150 -37.80 27.78 -11.26
C ALA A 150 -38.64 26.74 -10.49
N SER A 151 -39.90 27.05 -10.17
CA SER A 151 -40.82 26.09 -9.53
C SER A 151 -41.07 24.88 -10.42
N PHE A 152 -41.18 25.09 -11.73
CA PHE A 152 -41.39 24.02 -12.69
C PHE A 152 -40.13 23.18 -12.89
N LEU A 153 -38.96 23.82 -12.93
CA LEU A 153 -37.66 23.14 -12.89
C LEU A 153 -37.55 22.26 -11.64
N LYS A 154 -37.83 22.78 -10.45
CA LYS A 154 -37.81 22.03 -9.18
C LYS A 154 -38.65 20.76 -9.27
N LYS A 155 -39.90 20.89 -9.75
CA LYS A 155 -40.82 19.75 -9.91
C LYS A 155 -40.29 18.67 -10.85
N ARG A 156 -39.59 19.06 -11.92
CA ARG A 156 -38.98 18.11 -12.87
C ARG A 156 -37.76 17.42 -12.26
N LEU A 157 -36.89 18.16 -11.57
CA LEU A 157 -35.68 17.60 -10.94
C LEU A 157 -35.98 16.69 -9.75
N GLN A 158 -37.07 16.94 -9.02
CA GLN A 158 -37.49 16.10 -7.88
C GLN A 158 -37.80 14.65 -8.27
N LYS A 159 -38.09 14.38 -9.56
CA LYS A 159 -38.29 13.02 -10.06
C LYS A 159 -36.99 12.21 -10.12
N ASN A 160 -35.84 12.87 -10.16
CA ASN A 160 -34.54 12.21 -10.11
C ASN A 160 -34.17 11.93 -8.63
N VAL A 161 -34.26 10.66 -8.24
CA VAL A 161 -34.05 10.21 -6.84
C VAL A 161 -32.62 10.48 -6.36
N GLN A 162 -31.63 10.40 -7.25
CA GLN A 162 -30.22 10.62 -6.90
C GLN A 162 -29.94 12.09 -6.62
N LEU A 163 -30.30 12.96 -7.57
CA LEU A 163 -30.12 14.42 -7.43
C LEU A 163 -30.91 15.00 -6.25
N SER A 164 -32.12 14.49 -6.00
CA SER A 164 -33.00 14.98 -4.93
C SER A 164 -32.51 14.66 -3.53
N LYS A 165 -31.71 13.60 -3.35
CA LYS A 165 -31.15 13.20 -2.06
C LYS A 165 -29.70 13.65 -1.85
N ARG A 166 -29.02 14.11 -2.91
CA ARG A 166 -27.62 14.52 -2.83
C ARG A 166 -27.46 15.77 -1.96
N LYS A 167 -26.57 15.66 -0.97
CA LYS A 167 -26.17 16.79 -0.13
C LYS A 167 -24.89 17.42 -0.66
N ILE A 168 -24.80 18.75 -0.56
CA ILE A 168 -23.64 19.49 -1.07
C ILE A 168 -22.36 19.08 -0.35
N ASN A 169 -22.39 18.95 0.98
CA ASN A 169 -21.21 18.55 1.76
C ASN A 169 -20.65 17.18 1.34
N ILE A 170 -21.50 16.19 1.05
CA ILE A 170 -21.09 14.87 0.55
C ILE A 170 -20.47 14.99 -0.84
N SER A 171 -21.02 15.85 -1.71
CA SER A 171 -20.45 16.08 -3.03
C SER A 171 -19.08 16.77 -2.97
N ILE A 172 -18.92 17.77 -2.10
CA ILE A 172 -17.64 18.49 -1.91
C ILE A 172 -16.59 17.56 -1.29
N SER A 173 -16.93 16.83 -0.23
CA SER A 173 -16.04 15.82 0.37
C SER A 173 -15.54 14.82 -0.67
N ALA A 174 -16.40 14.36 -1.59
CA ALA A 174 -15.98 13.44 -2.64
C ALA A 174 -14.96 14.06 -3.63
N PHE A 175 -15.00 15.38 -3.87
CA PHE A 175 -13.96 16.06 -4.65
C PHE A 175 -12.66 16.21 -3.87
N GLU A 176 -12.76 16.57 -2.58
CA GLU A 176 -11.60 16.65 -1.69
C GLU A 176 -10.86 15.31 -1.65
N ASP A 177 -11.61 14.22 -1.46
CA ASP A 177 -11.08 12.85 -1.48
C ASP A 177 -10.45 12.51 -2.84
N PHE A 178 -11.15 12.76 -3.95
CA PHE A 178 -10.62 12.51 -5.29
C PHE A 178 -9.29 13.24 -5.53
N ILE A 179 -9.25 14.56 -5.29
CA ILE A 179 -8.07 15.39 -5.52
C ILE A 179 -6.93 14.97 -4.60
N MET A 180 -7.22 14.70 -3.32
CA MET A 180 -6.25 14.22 -2.35
C MET A 180 -5.63 12.88 -2.80
N LEU A 181 -6.46 11.90 -3.13
CA LEU A 181 -6.02 10.57 -3.54
C LEU A 181 -5.17 10.61 -4.82
N ARG A 182 -5.63 11.32 -5.87
CA ARG A 182 -4.85 11.49 -7.11
C ARG A 182 -3.53 12.21 -6.85
N ASN A 183 -3.51 13.23 -5.99
CA ASN A 183 -2.28 13.94 -5.63
C ASN A 183 -1.28 13.03 -4.90
N ILE A 184 -1.75 12.18 -3.98
CA ILE A 184 -0.91 11.20 -3.29
C ILE A 184 -0.33 10.20 -4.29
N GLU A 185 -1.17 9.63 -5.16
CA GLU A 185 -0.75 8.60 -6.11
C GLU A 185 0.22 9.14 -7.17
N ILE A 186 -0.15 10.20 -7.88
CA ILE A 186 0.71 10.88 -8.86
C ILE A 186 2.01 11.34 -8.17
N GLY A 187 1.88 11.87 -6.96
CA GLY A 187 2.99 12.35 -6.14
C GLY A 187 4.04 11.28 -5.88
N GLY A 188 3.56 10.13 -5.40
CA GLY A 188 4.32 8.96 -5.02
C GLY A 188 4.89 8.17 -6.19
N ILE A 189 4.10 7.96 -7.25
CA ILE A 189 4.60 7.34 -8.49
C ILE A 189 5.70 8.22 -9.10
N SER A 190 5.50 9.53 -9.15
CA SER A 190 6.54 10.46 -9.61
C SER A 190 7.81 10.38 -8.77
N PHE A 191 7.68 10.10 -7.46
CA PHE A 191 8.81 9.86 -6.57
C PHE A 191 9.54 8.57 -6.89
N LEU A 192 8.81 7.47 -7.07
CA LEU A 192 9.38 6.18 -7.46
C LEU A 192 10.17 6.30 -8.76
N LEU A 193 9.55 6.85 -9.81
CA LEU A 193 10.19 7.07 -11.12
C LEU A 193 11.39 8.03 -11.01
N GLY A 194 11.26 9.10 -10.23
CA GLY A 194 12.32 10.09 -10.03
C GLY A 194 13.49 9.59 -9.19
N SER A 195 13.30 8.57 -8.35
CA SER A 195 14.31 8.00 -7.46
C SER A 195 15.14 6.90 -8.10
N ASN A 196 14.90 6.59 -9.38
CA ASN A 196 15.66 5.60 -10.14
C ASN A 196 15.67 4.21 -9.46
N VAL A 197 14.54 3.72 -8.96
CA VAL A 197 14.45 2.41 -8.29
C VAL A 197 13.94 1.27 -9.19
N LEU A 198 13.90 1.48 -10.51
CA LEU A 198 13.38 0.48 -11.47
C LEU A 198 14.14 -0.85 -11.42
N GLU A 199 15.46 -0.84 -11.23
CA GLU A 199 16.24 -2.08 -11.01
C GLU A 199 15.77 -2.84 -9.75
N GLY A 200 15.26 -2.13 -8.74
CA GLY A 200 14.66 -2.74 -7.55
C GLY A 200 13.28 -3.35 -7.84
N VAL A 201 12.49 -2.74 -8.74
CA VAL A 201 11.23 -3.29 -9.25
C VAL A 201 11.50 -4.61 -9.98
N ASP A 202 12.48 -4.61 -10.89
CA ASP A 202 12.90 -5.81 -11.62
C ASP A 202 13.40 -6.92 -10.67
N GLN A 203 14.16 -6.56 -9.63
CA GLN A 203 14.64 -7.51 -8.63
C GLN A 203 13.49 -8.16 -7.84
N VAL A 204 12.46 -7.40 -7.48
CA VAL A 204 11.24 -7.92 -6.82
C VAL A 204 10.51 -8.87 -7.76
N LYS A 205 10.35 -8.51 -9.02
CA LYS A 205 9.77 -9.38 -10.05
C LYS A 205 10.51 -10.72 -10.18
N THR A 206 11.84 -10.69 -10.15
CA THR A 206 12.66 -11.91 -10.14
C THR A 206 12.40 -12.75 -8.89
N PHE A 207 12.35 -12.15 -7.70
CA PHE A 207 12.03 -12.91 -6.48
C PHE A 207 10.67 -13.59 -6.56
N ILE A 208 9.64 -12.91 -7.08
CA ILE A 208 8.31 -13.50 -7.24
C ILE A 208 8.37 -14.73 -8.16
N GLN A 209 9.03 -14.60 -9.31
CA GLN A 209 9.17 -15.70 -10.27
C GLN A 209 9.92 -16.90 -9.68
N ASP A 210 11.05 -16.65 -9.01
CA ASP A 210 11.85 -17.71 -8.41
C ASP A 210 11.10 -18.40 -7.25
N MET A 211 10.36 -17.64 -6.44
CA MET A 211 9.55 -18.20 -5.35
C MET A 211 8.37 -19.01 -5.85
N ILE A 212 7.67 -18.56 -6.89
CA ILE A 212 6.60 -19.33 -7.55
C ILE A 212 7.15 -20.66 -8.07
N GLN A 213 8.36 -20.66 -8.64
CA GLN A 213 9.00 -21.89 -9.11
C GLN A 213 9.34 -22.85 -7.96
N ILE A 214 9.93 -22.36 -6.87
CA ILE A 214 10.20 -23.15 -5.66
C ILE A 214 8.90 -23.75 -5.09
N LEU A 215 7.87 -22.91 -4.98
CA LEU A 215 6.59 -23.29 -4.42
C LEU A 215 5.89 -24.34 -5.29
N SER A 216 5.97 -24.23 -6.61
CA SER A 216 5.48 -25.24 -7.55
C SER A 216 6.11 -26.62 -7.30
N ASP A 217 7.44 -26.66 -7.11
CA ASP A 217 8.17 -27.90 -6.80
C ASP A 217 7.77 -28.47 -5.43
N TRP A 218 7.51 -27.60 -4.44
CA TRP A 218 7.05 -28.01 -3.11
C TRP A 218 5.63 -28.55 -3.13
N ILE A 219 4.72 -27.89 -3.87
CA ILE A 219 3.33 -28.33 -4.06
C ILE A 219 3.28 -29.75 -4.63
N GLU A 220 4.11 -30.07 -5.63
CA GLU A 220 4.20 -31.43 -6.19
C GLU A 220 4.55 -32.51 -5.15
N GLN A 221 5.33 -32.13 -4.16
CA GLN A 221 5.83 -33.05 -3.12
C GLN A 221 4.94 -33.07 -1.87
N THR A 222 3.95 -32.19 -1.77
CA THR A 222 3.16 -31.97 -0.55
C THR A 222 2.16 -33.10 -0.30
N PRO A 223 2.26 -33.85 0.82
CA PRO A 223 1.38 -34.99 1.08
C PRO A 223 -0.08 -34.63 1.31
N TRP A 224 -0.38 -33.61 2.13
CA TRP A 224 -1.77 -33.26 2.46
C TRP A 224 -2.60 -32.82 1.25
N LEU A 225 -2.00 -32.24 0.21
CA LEU A 225 -2.70 -31.89 -1.02
C LEU A 225 -3.21 -33.11 -1.81
N LYS A 226 -2.53 -34.26 -1.68
CA LYS A 226 -2.97 -35.51 -2.33
C LYS A 226 -4.25 -36.03 -1.70
N ASN A 227 -4.43 -35.82 -0.39
CA ASN A 227 -5.59 -36.29 0.34
C ASN A 227 -6.88 -35.57 -0.08
N TYR A 228 -6.76 -34.35 -0.62
CA TYR A 228 -7.88 -33.56 -1.13
C TYR A 228 -8.01 -33.53 -2.66
N ASP A 229 -7.10 -34.16 -3.41
CA ASP A 229 -7.01 -34.03 -4.87
C ASP A 229 -6.88 -32.56 -5.35
N MET A 230 -6.21 -31.72 -4.56
CA MET A 230 -6.14 -30.26 -4.77
C MET A 230 -4.85 -29.81 -5.46
N LYS A 231 -3.95 -30.73 -5.82
CA LYS A 231 -2.62 -30.39 -6.34
C LYS A 231 -2.68 -29.45 -7.55
N ASN A 232 -3.44 -29.82 -8.59
CA ASN A 232 -3.52 -29.03 -9.82
C ASN A 232 -4.21 -27.68 -9.60
N TYR A 233 -5.15 -27.62 -8.64
CA TYR A 233 -5.82 -26.38 -8.26
C TYR A 233 -4.82 -25.39 -7.66
N VAL A 234 -4.05 -25.83 -6.67
CA VAL A 234 -3.06 -25.00 -5.98
C VAL A 234 -1.93 -24.57 -6.92
N GLN A 235 -1.51 -25.44 -7.85
CA GLN A 235 -0.55 -25.08 -8.89
C GLN A 235 -1.06 -23.96 -9.79
N ARG A 236 -2.31 -24.07 -10.25
CA ARG A 236 -2.92 -23.03 -11.09
C ARG A 236 -3.01 -21.71 -10.33
N LEU A 237 -3.52 -21.74 -9.10
CA LEU A 237 -3.66 -20.56 -8.25
C LEU A 237 -2.30 -19.86 -8.07
N THR A 238 -1.27 -20.62 -7.70
CA THR A 238 0.11 -20.08 -7.55
C THR A 238 0.64 -19.47 -8.86
N SER A 239 0.35 -20.08 -10.02
CA SER A 239 0.84 -19.62 -11.32
C SER A 239 0.16 -18.34 -11.83
N GLU A 240 -0.97 -17.95 -11.27
CA GLU A 240 -1.70 -16.74 -11.67
C GLU A 240 -1.06 -15.48 -11.05
N ILE A 241 -0.34 -15.61 -9.93
CA ILE A 241 0.27 -14.49 -9.19
C ILE A 241 1.17 -13.65 -10.11
N LYS A 242 0.96 -12.34 -10.11
CA LYS A 242 1.70 -11.37 -10.92
C LYS A 242 1.99 -10.09 -10.15
N HIS A 243 3.16 -9.53 -10.42
CA HIS A 243 3.58 -8.24 -9.85
C HIS A 243 2.89 -7.08 -10.59
N VAL A 244 2.28 -6.17 -9.85
CA VAL A 244 1.84 -4.87 -10.36
C VAL A 244 3.05 -3.94 -10.51
N ASP A 245 3.62 -3.88 -11.72
CA ASP A 245 4.82 -3.09 -12.06
C ASP A 245 4.60 -2.07 -13.19
N ASP A 246 3.36 -1.89 -13.67
CA ASP A 246 2.94 -0.96 -14.73
C ASP A 246 2.89 0.52 -14.27
N ILE A 247 3.93 0.96 -13.55
CA ILE A 247 4.00 2.23 -12.83
C ILE A 247 3.82 3.45 -13.76
N ALA A 248 4.40 3.39 -14.97
CA ALA A 248 4.28 4.48 -15.94
C ALA A 248 2.86 4.61 -16.50
N ILE A 249 2.18 3.48 -16.75
CA ILE A 249 0.80 3.44 -17.25
C ILE A 249 -0.15 3.94 -16.15
N ALA A 250 0.08 3.56 -14.89
CA ALA A 250 -0.67 4.08 -13.75
C ALA A 250 -0.57 5.62 -13.67
N LEU A 251 0.64 6.17 -13.75
CA LEU A 251 0.85 7.62 -13.74
C LEU A 251 0.12 8.35 -14.88
N GLU A 252 0.17 7.80 -16.09
CA GLU A 252 -0.51 8.38 -17.25
C GLU A 252 -2.02 8.40 -17.05
N ASN A 253 -2.60 7.29 -16.61
CA ASN A 253 -4.04 7.19 -16.33
C ASN A 253 -4.48 8.19 -15.24
N ASP A 254 -3.71 8.30 -14.16
CA ASP A 254 -4.04 9.21 -13.06
C ASP A 254 -3.98 10.69 -13.46
N LEU A 255 -2.96 11.06 -14.24
CA LEU A 255 -2.85 12.39 -14.81
C LEU A 255 -4.00 12.67 -15.77
N ASP A 256 -4.34 11.71 -16.63
CA ASP A 256 -5.44 11.83 -17.59
C ASP A 256 -6.79 12.00 -16.90
N GLU A 257 -7.06 11.25 -15.83
CA GLU A 257 -8.28 11.40 -15.02
C GLU A 257 -8.35 12.78 -14.36
N LEU A 258 -7.27 13.22 -13.70
CA LEU A 258 -7.23 14.51 -13.04
C LEU A 258 -7.37 15.67 -14.04
N MET A 259 -6.68 15.61 -15.18
CA MET A 259 -6.77 16.62 -16.23
C MET A 259 -8.13 16.61 -16.93
N ARG A 260 -8.76 15.44 -17.10
CA ARG A 260 -10.11 15.32 -17.66
C ARG A 260 -11.12 16.08 -16.81
N GLU A 261 -11.05 15.95 -15.49
CA GLU A 261 -11.97 16.65 -14.58
C GLU A 261 -11.70 18.16 -14.54
N GLU A 262 -10.43 18.58 -14.54
CA GLU A 262 -10.09 20.00 -14.70
C GLU A 262 -10.64 20.58 -16.02
N ILE A 263 -10.45 19.88 -17.14
CA ILE A 263 -10.96 20.31 -18.45
C ILE A 263 -12.49 20.37 -18.45
N ASN A 264 -13.16 19.38 -17.87
CA ASN A 264 -14.63 19.36 -17.77
C ASN A 264 -15.14 20.51 -16.89
N PHE A 265 -14.44 20.83 -15.81
CA PHE A 265 -14.75 21.95 -14.92
C PHE A 265 -14.63 23.29 -15.64
N LEU A 266 -13.49 23.53 -16.30
CA LEU A 266 -13.25 24.76 -17.06
C LEU A 266 -14.26 24.93 -18.21
N LYS A 267 -14.63 23.86 -18.91
CA LYS A 267 -15.68 23.87 -19.94
C LYS A 267 -17.03 24.25 -19.35
N CYS A 268 -17.41 23.66 -18.21
CA CYS A 268 -18.64 24.03 -17.53
C CYS A 268 -18.64 25.51 -17.15
N LEU A 269 -17.56 25.99 -16.53
CA LEU A 269 -17.43 27.37 -16.09
C LEU A 269 -17.52 28.37 -17.26
N HIS A 270 -16.89 28.05 -18.38
CA HIS A 270 -17.01 28.85 -19.61
C HIS A 270 -18.45 28.95 -20.11
N GLU A 271 -19.23 27.87 -20.02
CA GLU A 271 -20.61 27.82 -20.51
C GLU A 271 -21.61 28.47 -19.56
N VAL A 272 -21.39 28.42 -18.24
CA VAL A 272 -22.32 28.94 -17.23
C VAL A 272 -21.89 30.27 -16.62
N GLY A 273 -20.64 30.70 -16.80
CA GLY A 273 -20.04 31.93 -16.28
C GLY A 273 -19.38 31.78 -14.90
N ASP A 274 -18.44 32.69 -14.60
CA ASP A 274 -17.51 32.61 -13.47
C ASP A 274 -18.16 32.46 -12.08
N ASP A 275 -19.36 33.01 -11.85
CA ASP A 275 -20.11 32.81 -10.60
C ASP A 275 -20.78 31.42 -10.47
N GLY A 276 -20.38 30.46 -11.33
CA GLY A 276 -20.97 29.13 -11.45
C GLY A 276 -20.15 27.97 -10.90
N GLU A 277 -19.06 28.24 -10.18
CA GLU A 277 -18.12 27.22 -9.66
C GLU A 277 -18.85 26.06 -8.94
N LEU A 278 -19.66 26.35 -7.93
CA LEU A 278 -20.39 25.32 -7.18
C LEU A 278 -21.43 24.59 -8.05
N PHE A 279 -22.05 25.26 -9.04
CA PHE A 279 -22.92 24.56 -9.99
C PHE A 279 -22.13 23.54 -10.81
N CYS A 280 -20.93 23.91 -11.27
CA CYS A 280 -20.07 23.03 -12.05
C CYS A 280 -19.53 21.86 -11.24
N LEU A 281 -19.16 22.07 -9.97
CA LEU A 281 -18.78 20.96 -9.07
C LEU A 281 -19.94 19.96 -8.92
N LEU A 282 -21.15 20.45 -8.61
CA LEU A 282 -22.32 19.59 -8.47
C LEU A 282 -22.69 18.88 -9.77
N TYR A 283 -22.51 19.53 -10.91
CA TYR A 283 -22.71 18.92 -12.23
C TYR A 283 -21.70 17.77 -12.46
N LEU A 284 -20.41 18.02 -12.26
CA LEU A 284 -19.37 17.02 -12.50
C LEU A 284 -19.50 15.81 -11.59
N ARG A 285 -19.91 16.02 -10.32
CA ARG A 285 -20.04 14.93 -9.35
C ARG A 285 -20.94 13.80 -9.83
N GLU A 286 -21.96 14.09 -10.63
CA GLU A 286 -22.90 13.08 -11.15
C GLU A 286 -22.27 12.18 -12.23
N PHE A 287 -21.10 12.54 -12.77
CA PHE A 287 -20.36 11.79 -13.79
C PHE A 287 -19.04 11.19 -13.27
N MET A 288 -18.61 11.57 -12.07
CA MET A 288 -17.42 11.01 -11.43
C MET A 288 -17.68 9.61 -10.85
N PRO A 289 -16.68 8.71 -10.86
CA PRO A 289 -16.81 7.42 -10.22
C PRO A 289 -16.97 7.58 -8.69
N GLU A 290 -17.56 6.57 -8.06
CA GLU A 290 -17.75 6.54 -6.60
C GLU A 290 -16.52 6.05 -5.85
N TYR A 291 -15.65 5.29 -6.53
CA TYR A 291 -14.45 4.67 -5.97
C TYR A 291 -13.24 4.97 -6.86
N TYR A 292 -12.08 5.12 -6.24
CA TYR A 292 -10.80 5.32 -6.89
C TYR A 292 -9.82 4.30 -6.31
N ASP A 293 -9.28 3.44 -7.16
CA ASP A 293 -8.27 2.48 -6.73
C ASP A 293 -6.92 3.19 -6.63
N LEU A 294 -6.21 2.96 -5.53
CA LEU A 294 -4.84 3.41 -5.35
C LEU A 294 -3.91 2.27 -5.74
N LYS A 295 -3.02 2.51 -6.71
CA LYS A 295 -1.98 1.54 -7.12
C LYS A 295 -0.63 1.80 -6.44
N TYR A 296 -0.47 2.96 -5.81
CA TYR A 296 0.78 3.35 -5.15
C TYR A 296 0.71 3.22 -3.63
N HIS A 297 1.77 2.68 -3.05
CA HIS A 297 1.99 2.64 -1.60
C HIS A 297 3.28 3.39 -1.23
N SER A 298 3.13 4.54 -0.56
CA SER A 298 4.25 5.40 -0.10
C SER A 298 5.07 4.80 1.03
N ASN A 299 4.46 3.92 1.84
CA ASN A 299 5.05 3.41 3.07
C ASN A 299 5.73 2.05 2.88
N MET A 300 6.37 1.56 3.95
CA MET A 300 6.72 0.16 4.14
C MET A 300 5.44 -0.67 4.14
N ASN A 301 4.95 -1.01 2.96
CA ASN A 301 3.72 -1.73 2.73
C ASN A 301 3.86 -2.62 1.51
N ALA A 302 3.11 -3.71 1.52
CA ALA A 302 2.90 -4.58 0.38
C ALA A 302 1.46 -5.10 0.45
N PHE A 303 0.98 -5.73 -0.61
CA PHE A 303 -0.34 -6.34 -0.63
C PHE A 303 -0.38 -7.55 -1.55
N ASN A 304 -1.36 -8.41 -1.27
CA ASN A 304 -1.88 -9.42 -2.18
C ASN A 304 -3.39 -9.19 -2.37
N ASP A 305 -3.78 -8.89 -3.59
CA ASP A 305 -5.16 -8.87 -4.08
C ASP A 305 -5.22 -9.83 -5.28
N HIS A 306 -5.22 -11.13 -4.96
CA HIS A 306 -4.97 -12.20 -5.93
C HIS A 306 -5.75 -11.99 -7.25
N PRO A 307 -5.07 -12.01 -8.41
CA PRO A 307 -3.71 -12.47 -8.63
C PRO A 307 -2.61 -11.41 -8.50
N GLU A 308 -2.94 -10.20 -8.05
CA GLU A 308 -2.04 -9.05 -8.07
C GLU A 308 -1.30 -8.88 -6.74
N VAL A 309 0.03 -8.79 -6.80
CA VAL A 309 0.87 -8.40 -5.67
C VAL A 309 1.59 -7.09 -5.95
N GLY A 310 1.68 -6.21 -4.96
CA GLY A 310 2.32 -4.91 -5.10
C GLY A 310 3.15 -4.51 -3.87
N PHE A 311 4.12 -3.63 -4.07
CA PHE A 311 5.13 -3.31 -3.06
C PHE A 311 5.43 -1.80 -3.03
N GLY A 312 5.68 -1.27 -1.84
CA GLY A 312 6.00 0.14 -1.64
C GLY A 312 7.44 0.51 -2.00
N TYR A 313 7.68 1.81 -2.18
CA TYR A 313 9.00 2.36 -2.52
C TYR A 313 10.16 1.86 -1.64
N PRO A 314 10.03 1.77 -0.30
CA PRO A 314 11.11 1.28 0.55
C PRO A 314 11.64 -0.10 0.15
N LEU A 315 10.77 -0.98 -0.32
CA LEU A 315 11.13 -2.34 -0.73
C LEU A 315 11.92 -2.32 -2.03
N TYR A 316 11.50 -1.52 -3.02
CA TYR A 316 12.28 -1.33 -4.25
C TYR A 316 13.62 -0.67 -3.98
N HIS A 317 13.69 0.28 -3.05
CA HIS A 317 14.94 0.91 -2.65
C HIS A 317 15.91 -0.11 -2.04
N VAL A 318 15.45 -0.96 -1.12
CA VAL A 318 16.28 -2.01 -0.51
C VAL A 318 16.68 -3.05 -1.56
N ALA A 319 15.74 -3.48 -2.41
CA ALA A 319 15.97 -4.44 -3.48
C ALA A 319 17.00 -3.97 -4.50
N LYS A 320 17.09 -2.65 -4.74
CA LYS A 320 18.12 -2.08 -5.60
C LYS A 320 19.48 -2.00 -4.89
N ASN A 321 19.52 -1.40 -3.70
CA ASN A 321 20.75 -0.84 -3.16
C ASN A 321 21.49 -1.74 -2.15
N SER A 322 20.83 -2.79 -1.64
CA SER A 322 21.40 -3.63 -0.57
C SER A 322 22.10 -4.87 -1.12
N GLU A 323 22.89 -5.54 -0.28
CA GLU A 323 23.51 -6.82 -0.62
C GLU A 323 22.49 -7.97 -0.67
N MET A 324 22.73 -9.04 -1.46
CA MET A 324 21.70 -10.05 -1.74
C MET A 324 21.13 -10.75 -0.48
N SER A 325 21.94 -11.06 0.53
CA SER A 325 21.43 -11.61 1.80
C SER A 325 20.49 -10.64 2.53
N SER A 326 20.79 -9.34 2.45
CA SER A 326 19.93 -8.27 2.96
C SER A 326 18.64 -8.13 2.15
N LYS A 327 18.73 -8.20 0.81
CA LYS A 327 17.56 -8.19 -0.07
C LYS A 327 16.62 -9.35 0.23
N LEU A 328 17.16 -10.56 0.40
CA LEU A 328 16.36 -11.76 0.66
C LEU A 328 15.74 -11.75 2.06
N GLY A 329 16.48 -11.31 3.08
CA GLY A 329 15.95 -11.24 4.45
C GLY A 329 14.90 -10.16 4.64
N PHE A 330 15.00 -9.03 3.92
CA PHE A 330 14.05 -7.92 4.03
C PHE A 330 12.94 -8.02 2.97
N VAL A 331 13.32 -7.89 1.70
CA VAL A 331 12.39 -7.82 0.57
C VAL A 331 11.91 -9.22 0.19
N GLY A 332 12.81 -10.20 0.10
CA GLY A 332 12.45 -11.57 -0.22
C GLY A 332 11.45 -12.14 0.78
N TRP A 333 11.65 -11.91 2.08
CA TRP A 333 10.71 -12.35 3.11
C TRP A 333 9.30 -11.76 2.91
N ILE A 334 9.20 -10.45 2.67
CA ILE A 334 7.91 -9.79 2.40
C ILE A 334 7.30 -10.28 1.08
N VAL A 335 8.08 -10.46 0.02
CA VAL A 335 7.60 -11.04 -1.25
C VAL A 335 7.01 -12.44 -1.02
N GLY A 336 7.70 -13.28 -0.25
CA GLY A 336 7.21 -14.61 0.10
C GLY A 336 5.97 -14.57 0.98
N HIS A 337 5.88 -13.59 1.88
CA HIS A 337 4.71 -13.35 2.73
C HIS A 337 3.49 -12.99 1.88
N GLU A 338 3.62 -12.03 0.97
CA GLU A 338 2.51 -11.68 0.06
C GLU A 338 2.10 -12.87 -0.80
N ILE A 339 3.04 -13.64 -1.37
CA ILE A 339 2.72 -14.85 -2.13
C ILE A 339 1.95 -15.87 -1.29
N ALA A 340 2.26 -15.97 0.00
CA ALA A 340 1.65 -16.94 0.90
C ALA A 340 0.18 -16.64 1.21
N HIS A 341 -0.27 -15.38 1.15
CA HIS A 341 -1.70 -15.04 1.30
C HIS A 341 -2.60 -15.68 0.24
N THR A 342 -2.08 -15.98 -0.94
CA THR A 342 -2.82 -16.76 -1.95
C THR A 342 -3.12 -18.19 -1.48
N LEU A 343 -2.34 -18.72 -0.53
CA LEU A 343 -2.31 -20.13 -0.17
C LEU A 343 -2.75 -20.42 1.28
N ILE A 344 -2.66 -19.44 2.16
CA ILE A 344 -2.94 -19.57 3.59
C ILE A 344 -3.95 -18.50 3.99
N GLU A 345 -5.16 -18.93 4.32
CA GLU A 345 -6.28 -18.08 4.72
C GLU A 345 -6.84 -18.56 6.07
N ASP A 346 -7.58 -17.69 6.77
CA ASP A 346 -8.45 -18.12 7.87
C ASP A 346 -9.49 -19.12 7.33
N PRO A 347 -9.55 -20.36 7.86
CA PRO A 347 -10.55 -21.35 7.45
C PRO A 347 -12.01 -20.89 7.62
N ASN A 348 -12.27 -19.87 8.45
CA ASN A 348 -13.60 -19.30 8.65
C ASN A 348 -13.97 -18.22 7.64
N SER A 349 -13.00 -17.72 6.86
CA SER A 349 -13.20 -16.67 5.87
C SER A 349 -12.32 -16.88 4.62
N SER A 350 -12.23 -18.12 4.13
CA SER A 350 -11.43 -18.43 2.95
C SER A 350 -12.16 -18.06 1.65
N GLU A 351 -11.45 -17.42 0.73
CA GLU A 351 -11.95 -16.99 -0.57
C GLU A 351 -11.30 -17.78 -1.71
N LEU A 352 -10.01 -18.12 -1.59
CA LEU A 352 -9.23 -18.76 -2.63
C LEU A 352 -9.01 -20.25 -2.38
N MET A 353 -8.67 -20.62 -1.15
CA MET A 353 -8.32 -21.98 -0.77
C MET A 353 -9.51 -22.66 -0.06
N PRO A 354 -10.14 -23.68 -0.69
CA PRO A 354 -11.32 -24.33 -0.08
C PRO A 354 -10.96 -25.23 1.11
N VAL A 355 -9.69 -25.61 1.25
CA VAL A 355 -9.20 -26.46 2.34
C VAL A 355 -7.71 -26.26 2.56
N PHE A 356 -7.28 -26.37 3.82
CA PHE A 356 -5.89 -26.26 4.23
C PHE A 356 -5.53 -27.28 5.31
N SER A 357 -4.23 -27.53 5.53
CA SER A 357 -3.79 -28.52 6.51
C SER A 357 -3.99 -28.07 7.95
N THR A 358 -4.90 -28.74 8.68
CA THR A 358 -5.11 -28.51 10.12
C THR A 358 -3.83 -28.71 10.94
N GLU A 359 -3.01 -29.71 10.62
CA GLU A 359 -1.75 -29.95 11.32
C GLU A 359 -0.71 -28.86 11.03
N ALA A 360 -0.71 -28.27 9.82
CA ALA A 360 0.14 -27.13 9.50
C ALA A 360 -0.33 -25.89 10.28
N ILE A 361 -1.65 -25.62 10.30
CA ILE A 361 -2.26 -24.53 11.08
C ILE A 361 -1.88 -24.65 12.55
N GLN A 362 -2.10 -25.83 13.14
CA GLN A 362 -1.79 -26.06 14.55
C GLN A 362 -0.30 -25.84 14.83
N CYS A 363 0.60 -26.30 13.96
CA CYS A 363 2.03 -26.08 14.14
C CYS A 363 2.39 -24.60 14.15
N ILE A 364 1.85 -23.82 13.20
CA ILE A 364 2.10 -22.38 13.09
C ILE A 364 1.56 -21.67 14.34
N GLN A 365 0.30 -21.93 14.71
CA GLN A 365 -0.31 -21.30 15.88
C GLN A 365 0.40 -21.69 17.18
N ASP A 366 0.86 -22.94 17.33
CA ASP A 366 1.66 -23.38 18.47
C ASP A 366 3.00 -22.64 18.56
N GLN A 367 3.67 -22.43 17.42
CA GLN A 367 4.89 -21.63 17.38
C GLN A 367 4.63 -20.19 17.83
N TYR A 368 3.58 -19.55 17.30
CA TYR A 368 3.25 -18.17 17.64
C TYR A 368 2.79 -18.03 19.09
N ASN A 369 2.04 -19.01 19.61
CA ASN A 369 1.71 -19.09 21.03
C ASN A 369 2.97 -19.17 21.89
N ALA A 370 3.89 -20.09 21.60
CA ALA A 370 5.13 -20.23 22.36
C ALA A 370 6.01 -18.97 22.28
N THR A 371 6.03 -18.30 21.11
CA THR A 371 6.79 -17.07 20.91
C THR A 371 6.15 -15.89 21.66
N CYS A 372 4.82 -15.77 21.62
CA CYS A 372 4.06 -14.77 22.37
C CYS A 372 4.23 -14.99 23.88
N GLU A 373 4.08 -16.22 24.38
CA GLU A 373 4.29 -16.55 25.81
C GLU A 373 5.69 -16.15 26.30
N GLU A 374 6.73 -16.42 25.50
CA GLU A 374 8.12 -16.18 25.89
C GLU A 374 8.54 -14.71 25.70
N PHE A 375 8.10 -14.06 24.63
CA PHE A 375 8.62 -12.76 24.19
C PHE A 375 7.59 -11.61 24.22
N ARG A 376 6.38 -11.81 24.76
CA ARG A 376 5.41 -10.71 24.92
C ARG A 376 6.03 -9.50 25.61
N GLU A 377 5.84 -8.34 25.01
CA GLU A 377 6.15 -7.07 25.64
C GLU A 377 4.88 -6.46 26.25
N GLU A 378 4.20 -5.55 25.57
CA GLU A 378 2.93 -4.99 26.08
C GLU A 378 1.77 -5.94 25.80
N SER A 379 1.67 -6.41 24.55
CA SER A 379 0.63 -7.33 24.14
C SER A 379 1.07 -8.14 22.92
N CYS A 380 0.50 -9.33 22.80
CA CYS A 380 0.48 -10.15 21.61
C CYS A 380 -0.85 -10.93 21.62
N ILE A 381 -1.33 -11.30 20.45
CA ILE A 381 -2.55 -12.09 20.27
C ILE A 381 -2.18 -13.27 19.38
N VAL A 382 -2.79 -14.41 19.65
CA VAL A 382 -2.73 -15.58 18.79
C VAL A 382 -4.15 -16.12 18.72
N ALA A 383 -4.88 -15.70 17.70
CA ALA A 383 -6.24 -16.11 17.43
C ALA A 383 -6.33 -16.84 16.09
N ASP A 384 -7.39 -17.62 15.89
CA ASP A 384 -7.58 -18.44 14.69
C ASP A 384 -7.48 -17.60 13.41
N HIS A 385 -8.09 -16.41 13.41
CA HIS A 385 -8.08 -15.48 12.26
C HIS A 385 -6.72 -14.87 11.94
N GLN A 386 -5.68 -15.07 12.75
CA GLN A 386 -4.32 -14.58 12.47
C GLN A 386 -3.48 -15.63 11.75
N ILE A 387 -4.08 -16.76 11.35
CA ILE A 387 -3.36 -17.84 10.65
C ILE A 387 -2.89 -17.42 9.27
N ASP A 388 -3.63 -16.53 8.61
CA ASP A 388 -3.24 -15.92 7.35
C ASP A 388 -1.89 -15.21 7.49
N GLU A 389 -1.76 -14.30 8.46
CA GLU A 389 -0.55 -13.50 8.70
C GLU A 389 0.60 -14.33 9.28
N ASN A 390 0.31 -15.12 10.32
CA ASN A 390 1.30 -15.96 10.98
C ASN A 390 1.84 -17.04 10.02
N GLY A 391 0.96 -17.61 9.18
CA GLY A 391 1.32 -18.59 8.17
C GLY A 391 2.07 -17.96 7.01
N ALA A 392 1.67 -16.77 6.57
CA ALA A 392 2.37 -16.02 5.54
C ALA A 392 3.80 -15.67 5.95
N ASP A 393 4.02 -15.28 7.21
CA ASP A 393 5.37 -15.07 7.76
C ASP A 393 6.25 -16.32 7.68
N VAL A 394 5.71 -17.48 8.06
CA VAL A 394 6.46 -18.74 8.08
C VAL A 394 6.77 -19.22 6.67
N LEU A 395 5.77 -19.26 5.78
CA LEU A 395 5.98 -19.69 4.40
C LEU A 395 6.87 -18.71 3.64
N GLY A 396 6.66 -17.40 3.82
CA GLY A 396 7.49 -16.37 3.24
C GLY A 396 8.95 -16.48 3.66
N ALA A 397 9.20 -16.75 4.95
CA ALA A 397 10.55 -16.96 5.46
C ALA A 397 11.19 -18.22 4.86
N GLN A 398 10.43 -19.31 4.71
CA GLN A 398 10.91 -20.55 4.07
C GLN A 398 11.30 -20.33 2.61
N LEU A 399 10.46 -19.63 1.84
CA LEU A 399 10.72 -19.32 0.43
C LEU A 399 11.95 -18.40 0.28
N ALA A 400 12.01 -17.32 1.06
CA ALA A 400 13.11 -16.37 1.04
C ALA A 400 14.44 -17.01 1.44
N TYR A 401 14.43 -17.84 2.49
CA TYR A 401 15.62 -18.54 2.92
C TYR A 401 16.05 -19.61 1.89
N LYS A 402 15.09 -20.26 1.21
CA LYS A 402 15.41 -21.18 0.13
C LYS A 402 16.14 -20.51 -1.04
N LEU A 403 15.76 -19.27 -1.39
CA LEU A 403 16.51 -18.47 -2.36
C LEU A 403 17.92 -18.13 -1.88
N LEU A 404 18.10 -17.85 -0.59
CA LEU A 404 19.42 -17.58 -0.02
C LEU A 404 20.34 -18.80 -0.14
N GLU A 405 19.82 -20.00 0.16
CA GLU A 405 20.53 -21.25 -0.06
C GLU A 405 20.89 -21.46 -1.54
N ASN A 406 19.95 -21.21 -2.46
CA ASN A 406 20.19 -21.37 -3.89
C ASN A 406 21.26 -20.39 -4.41
N TYR A 407 21.29 -19.16 -3.87
CA TYR A 407 22.24 -18.12 -4.30
C TYR A 407 23.65 -18.33 -3.74
N TYR A 408 23.79 -18.60 -2.44
CA TYR A 408 25.10 -18.68 -1.79
C TYR A 408 25.61 -20.12 -1.59
N GLY A 409 24.72 -21.09 -1.42
CA GLY A 409 25.09 -22.41 -0.90
C GLY A 409 25.89 -22.29 0.40
N GLU A 410 27.03 -22.98 0.49
CA GLU A 410 27.90 -22.92 1.67
C GLU A 410 28.50 -21.53 1.94
N LYS A 411 28.58 -20.64 0.93
CA LYS A 411 29.08 -19.27 1.11
C LYS A 411 28.17 -18.41 1.98
N ALA A 412 26.97 -18.87 2.31
CA ALA A 412 26.10 -18.19 3.26
C ALA A 412 26.79 -18.01 4.63
N LYS A 413 27.73 -18.90 4.96
CA LYS A 413 28.50 -18.89 6.22
C LYS A 413 29.74 -18.00 6.18
N ASP A 414 30.09 -17.46 5.02
CA ASP A 414 31.23 -16.57 4.88
C ASP A 414 30.94 -15.22 5.56
N GLU A 415 31.98 -14.60 6.13
CA GLU A 415 31.91 -13.25 6.71
C GLU A 415 31.54 -12.24 5.61
N TYR A 416 30.39 -11.57 5.77
CA TYR A 416 29.96 -10.49 4.89
C TYR A 416 30.51 -9.14 5.37
N ILE A 417 30.28 -8.83 6.64
CA ILE A 417 30.68 -7.54 7.22
C ILE A 417 31.16 -7.71 8.66
N LYS A 418 32.23 -7.01 8.97
CA LYS A 418 32.77 -6.93 10.33
C LYS A 418 32.43 -5.58 10.97
N LEU A 419 31.65 -5.63 12.03
CA LEU A 419 31.44 -4.54 12.98
C LEU A 419 32.52 -4.60 14.08
N ASN A 420 32.48 -3.68 15.03
CA ASN A 420 33.49 -3.58 16.10
C ASN A 420 33.71 -4.92 16.83
N LYS A 421 32.65 -5.48 17.44
CA LYS A 421 32.71 -6.73 18.21
C LYS A 421 32.10 -7.93 17.49
N LEU A 422 31.40 -7.70 16.37
CA LEU A 422 30.64 -8.72 15.65
C LEU A 422 31.17 -8.91 14.24
N SER A 423 31.40 -10.17 13.86
CA SER A 423 31.51 -10.58 12.46
C SER A 423 30.16 -11.12 12.04
N ILE A 424 29.58 -10.57 10.98
CA ILE A 424 28.25 -10.93 10.48
C ILE A 424 28.43 -11.69 9.16
N THR A 425 27.91 -12.92 9.11
CA THR A 425 27.87 -13.74 7.88
C THR A 425 26.69 -13.35 6.99
N HIS A 426 26.68 -13.79 5.72
CA HIS A 426 25.48 -13.61 4.86
C HIS A 426 24.23 -14.26 5.47
N GLN A 427 24.38 -15.43 6.10
CA GLN A 427 23.30 -16.14 6.79
C GLN A 427 22.74 -15.32 7.97
N GLN A 428 23.60 -14.72 8.78
CA GLN A 428 23.17 -13.84 9.88
C GLN A 428 22.55 -12.53 9.36
N MET A 429 23.11 -11.98 8.28
CA MET A 429 22.63 -10.75 7.66
C MET A 429 21.18 -10.89 7.15
N PHE A 430 20.78 -12.07 6.68
CA PHE A 430 19.38 -12.36 6.36
C PHE A 430 18.44 -12.09 7.54
N PHE A 431 18.76 -12.64 8.72
CA PHE A 431 17.92 -12.48 9.91
C PHE A 431 17.94 -11.05 10.44
N TYR A 432 19.10 -10.38 10.43
CA TYR A 432 19.18 -8.96 10.82
C TYR A 432 18.36 -8.08 9.89
N ALA A 433 18.44 -8.33 8.57
CA ALA A 433 17.64 -7.62 7.59
C ALA A 433 16.15 -7.82 7.86
N ALA A 434 15.69 -9.06 8.06
CA ALA A 434 14.30 -9.34 8.42
C ALA A 434 13.84 -8.55 9.66
N ALA A 435 14.65 -8.50 10.72
CA ALA A 435 14.34 -7.74 11.93
C ALA A 435 14.11 -6.24 11.68
N TYR A 436 14.84 -5.65 10.73
CA TYR A 436 14.74 -4.21 10.43
C TYR A 436 13.42 -3.80 9.80
N THR A 437 12.64 -4.74 9.27
CA THR A 437 11.26 -4.48 8.81
C THR A 437 10.38 -3.95 9.94
N TYR A 438 10.53 -4.52 11.15
CA TYR A 438 9.66 -4.24 12.30
C TYR A 438 10.40 -3.62 13.50
N CYS A 439 11.62 -3.13 13.31
CA CYS A 439 12.41 -2.52 14.36
C CYS A 439 11.71 -1.30 14.98
N SER A 440 11.34 -1.41 16.26
CA SER A 440 10.78 -0.35 17.07
C SER A 440 11.67 -0.05 18.27
N GLY A 441 11.92 1.25 18.52
CA GLY A 441 12.61 1.71 19.72
C GLY A 441 11.71 1.70 20.96
N GLN A 442 10.41 1.43 20.80
CA GLN A 442 9.45 1.23 21.89
C GLN A 442 9.12 -0.24 22.08
N LYS A 443 8.45 -0.56 23.19
CA LYS A 443 7.86 -1.89 23.37
C LYS A 443 6.76 -2.11 22.34
N ASN A 444 6.67 -3.33 21.83
CA ASN A 444 5.67 -3.72 20.85
C ASN A 444 4.36 -4.08 21.53
N ALA A 445 3.28 -3.74 20.83
CA ALA A 445 1.91 -4.08 21.15
C ALA A 445 1.20 -4.46 19.85
N VAL A 446 0.15 -5.25 19.96
CA VAL A 446 -0.84 -5.39 18.88
C VAL A 446 -1.73 -4.14 18.82
N TYR A 447 -2.12 -3.75 17.61
CA TYR A 447 -3.07 -2.65 17.40
C TYR A 447 -4.48 -3.20 17.23
N LEU A 448 -5.48 -2.48 17.73
CA LEU A 448 -6.88 -2.92 17.62
C LEU A 448 -7.31 -2.90 16.14
N GLY A 449 -7.76 -4.05 15.65
CA GLY A 449 -8.20 -4.24 14.27
C GLY A 449 -7.07 -4.58 13.28
N ASP A 450 -5.83 -4.67 13.76
CA ASP A 450 -4.69 -5.17 12.98
C ASP A 450 -4.62 -6.70 13.12
N PRO A 451 -4.72 -7.49 12.04
CA PRO A 451 -4.64 -8.95 12.11
C PRO A 451 -3.23 -9.45 12.44
N HIS A 452 -2.20 -8.61 12.28
CA HIS A 452 -0.82 -9.03 12.49
C HIS A 452 -0.46 -9.20 13.97
N ASN A 453 0.49 -10.10 14.24
CA ASN A 453 1.13 -10.17 15.55
C ASN A 453 2.08 -9.00 15.79
N ALA A 454 2.46 -8.79 17.05
CA ALA A 454 3.46 -7.80 17.43
C ALA A 454 4.80 -8.08 16.73
N GLY A 455 5.50 -7.03 16.26
CA GLY A 455 6.70 -7.17 15.42
C GLY A 455 7.82 -8.00 16.04
N ASN A 456 8.00 -7.93 17.36
CA ASN A 456 8.96 -8.77 18.09
C ASN A 456 8.60 -10.26 18.07
N VAL A 457 7.30 -10.59 18.11
CA VAL A 457 6.81 -11.97 18.02
C VAL A 457 7.03 -12.52 16.61
N ARG A 458 6.66 -11.75 15.57
CA ARG A 458 6.88 -12.12 14.16
C ARG A 458 8.36 -12.41 13.87
N ILE A 459 9.25 -11.51 14.30
CA ILE A 459 10.70 -11.67 14.09
C ILE A 459 11.28 -12.83 14.89
N ASN A 460 10.90 -13.01 16.16
CA ASN A 460 11.43 -14.10 16.95
C ASN A 460 10.90 -15.47 16.49
N ALA A 461 9.73 -15.52 15.85
CA ALA A 461 9.19 -16.73 15.23
C ALA A 461 10.03 -17.22 14.03
N LEU A 462 10.91 -16.39 13.46
CA LEU A 462 11.89 -16.81 12.44
C LEU A 462 12.88 -17.87 12.94
N ALA A 463 12.94 -18.13 14.25
CA ALA A 463 13.59 -19.32 14.80
C ALA A 463 13.02 -20.65 14.24
N GLN A 464 11.82 -20.63 13.63
CA GLN A 464 11.29 -21.72 12.80
C GLN A 464 12.13 -22.02 11.56
N LEU A 465 13.08 -21.18 11.14
CA LEU A 465 14.08 -21.60 10.17
C LEU A 465 15.19 -22.32 10.94
N PRO A 466 15.48 -23.62 10.68
CA PRO A 466 16.58 -24.32 11.36
C PRO A 466 17.93 -23.61 11.22
N ALA A 467 18.09 -22.90 10.10
CA ALA A 467 19.21 -22.02 9.82
C ALA A 467 19.41 -20.90 10.86
N PHE A 468 18.38 -20.45 11.57
CA PHE A 468 18.52 -19.46 12.64
C PHE A 468 19.43 -20.00 13.74
N GLN A 469 19.16 -21.24 14.18
CA GLN A 469 19.96 -21.91 15.20
C GLN A 469 21.41 -22.08 14.74
N GLU A 470 21.61 -22.45 13.48
CA GLU A 470 22.94 -22.60 12.87
C GLU A 470 23.67 -21.24 12.79
N ALA A 471 23.02 -20.20 12.28
CA ALA A 471 23.62 -18.89 12.05
C ALA A 471 24.15 -18.26 13.34
N PHE A 472 23.41 -18.39 14.43
CA PHE A 472 23.76 -17.81 15.73
C PHE A 472 24.36 -18.82 16.73
N GLN A 473 24.52 -20.08 16.31
CA GLN A 473 25.04 -21.18 17.13
C GLN A 473 24.30 -21.33 18.48
N CYS A 474 22.97 -21.15 18.44
CA CYS A 474 22.14 -21.19 19.63
C CYS A 474 22.05 -22.61 20.21
N LYS A 475 22.26 -22.73 21.53
CA LYS A 475 22.03 -24.00 22.22
C LYS A 475 20.55 -24.39 22.13
N PRO A 476 20.22 -25.70 22.09
CA PRO A 476 18.83 -26.16 22.02
C PRO A 476 17.94 -25.67 23.19
N ASP A 477 18.55 -25.35 24.35
CA ASP A 477 17.86 -24.85 25.54
C ASP A 477 17.92 -23.32 25.70
N SER A 478 18.46 -22.61 24.70
CA SER A 478 18.41 -21.15 24.65
C SER A 478 16.97 -20.65 24.61
N ARG A 479 16.77 -19.39 25.02
CA ARG A 479 15.43 -18.79 25.10
C ARG A 479 14.72 -18.76 23.74
N MET A 480 15.45 -18.40 22.68
CA MET A 480 14.92 -18.46 21.31
C MET A 480 14.52 -19.89 20.92
N MET A 481 15.42 -20.87 21.07
CA MET A 481 15.16 -22.24 20.60
C MET A 481 14.12 -22.99 21.43
N LYS A 482 13.86 -22.59 22.68
CA LYS A 482 12.77 -23.15 23.50
C LYS A 482 11.38 -22.91 22.94
N THR A 483 11.18 -21.88 22.13
CA THR A 483 9.89 -21.62 21.47
C THR A 483 9.63 -22.59 20.31
N VAL A 484 10.68 -23.15 19.71
CA VAL A 484 10.59 -24.07 18.58
C VAL A 484 10.32 -25.48 19.08
N LYS A 485 9.04 -25.84 19.27
CA LYS A 485 8.63 -27.18 19.72
C LYS A 485 8.69 -28.21 18.59
N LYS A 486 8.34 -27.77 17.38
CA LYS A 486 8.29 -28.58 16.17
C LYS A 486 8.55 -27.68 14.97
N GLN A 487 9.26 -28.21 13.97
CA GLN A 487 9.41 -27.55 12.68
C GLN A 487 8.08 -27.58 11.91
N CYS A 488 7.64 -26.42 11.43
CA CYS A 488 6.39 -26.29 10.67
C CYS A 488 6.64 -26.34 9.17
N ASN A 489 6.58 -27.54 8.59
CA ASN A 489 6.64 -27.74 7.15
C ASN A 489 5.24 -27.57 6.55
N ILE A 490 5.00 -26.48 5.84
CA ILE A 490 3.68 -26.15 5.29
C ILE A 490 3.48 -26.84 3.93
N TYR A 491 4.45 -26.65 3.04
CA TYR A 491 4.53 -27.28 1.71
C TYR A 491 5.85 -28.06 1.58
N GLY A 492 5.90 -28.99 0.62
CA GLY A 492 7.06 -29.83 0.34
C GLY A 492 6.95 -31.25 0.91
N LYS A 493 7.97 -32.07 0.67
CA LYS A 493 7.98 -33.51 0.98
C LYS A 493 7.79 -33.84 2.47
N ASP A 494 8.17 -32.92 3.35
CA ASP A 494 8.14 -33.08 4.81
C ASP A 494 6.91 -32.43 5.45
N ALA A 495 5.98 -31.91 4.63
CA ALA A 495 4.70 -31.39 5.08
C ALA A 495 3.83 -32.53 5.68
N PRO A 496 2.95 -32.24 6.64
CA PRO A 496 2.17 -33.26 7.33
C PRO A 496 1.32 -34.07 6.34
N ASN A 497 1.18 -35.36 6.62
CA ASN A 497 0.18 -36.19 5.98
C ASN A 497 -1.09 -36.12 6.83
N GLN A 498 -2.15 -35.53 6.31
CA GLN A 498 -3.46 -35.61 6.96
C GLN A 498 -3.92 -37.07 6.97
N ARG A 499 -4.33 -37.58 8.12
CA ARG A 499 -4.82 -38.95 8.27
C ARG A 499 -6.33 -38.99 8.40
#